data_AF-M1A8M4-F1
#
_entry.id   AF-M1A8M4-F1
#
_cell.length_a   1.000
_cell.length_b   1.000
_cell.length_c   1.000
_cell.angle_alpha   90.00
_cell.angle_beta   90.00
_cell.angle_gamma   90.00
#
_symmetry.space_group_name_H-M   'P 1'
#
loop_
_entity.id
_entity.type
_entity.pdbx_description
1 polymer ?
#
loop_
_entity_poly.entity_id
_entity_poly.type
_entity_poly.pdbx_seq_one_letter_code
_entity_poly.pdbx_strand_id
1 'polypeptide(L)'
;MDANSSRHLANFHSNVWGYNFLSYTSQLTEITTQEKLEVDEYKEKVMNMLMEIHDNSTQKLVLIDTIQRLGVSYHFHNEIETSIQSNFHASSQQSENNDNLHVVSLHFRLVRQQGHCISSGTYFNAFFVSSICLSEFDLTRNLRKQRE
;
A
#
# COMPACT_ATOMS: atom_id res chain seq x y z
N MET A 1 -15.49 19.64 -58.03
CA MET A 1 -14.18 19.62 -57.34
C MET A 1 -14.35 20.56 -56.18
N ASP A 2 -14.66 20.00 -55.01
CA ASP A 2 -15.27 20.75 -53.93
C ASP A 2 -14.19 21.43 -53.08
N ALA A 3 -14.02 22.72 -53.32
CA ALA A 3 -13.08 23.58 -52.64
C ALA A 3 -13.73 24.16 -51.37
N ASN A 4 -13.84 23.37 -50.30
CA ASN A 4 -13.92 23.95 -48.95
C ASN A 4 -13.56 22.92 -47.86
N SER A 5 -12.27 22.79 -47.57
CA SER A 5 -11.81 22.11 -46.35
C SER A 5 -11.04 23.11 -45.51
N SER A 6 -11.78 23.98 -44.80
CA SER A 6 -11.21 24.88 -43.81
C SER A 6 -10.87 24.11 -42.55
N ARG A 7 -9.58 24.10 -42.15
CA ARG A 7 -9.14 23.49 -40.89
C ARG A 7 -9.80 24.19 -39.70
N HIS A 8 -10.28 23.39 -38.74
CA HIS A 8 -10.85 23.90 -37.48
C HIS A 8 -9.80 24.63 -36.63
N LEU A 9 -10.25 25.67 -35.89
CA LEU A 9 -9.41 26.45 -34.98
C LEU A 9 -8.96 25.60 -33.80
N ALA A 10 -7.65 25.54 -33.56
CA ALA A 10 -7.06 24.87 -32.40
C ALA A 10 -6.99 25.85 -31.21
N ASN A 11 -7.98 25.78 -30.32
CA ASN A 11 -8.10 26.62 -29.12
C ASN A 11 -7.57 25.94 -27.84
N PHE A 12 -6.53 25.11 -27.98
CA PHE A 12 -5.95 24.42 -26.84
C PHE A 12 -5.18 25.38 -25.92
N HIS A 13 -5.24 25.10 -24.62
CA HIS A 13 -4.46 25.84 -23.64
C HIS A 13 -2.96 25.64 -23.88
N SER A 14 -2.19 26.72 -23.74
CA SER A 14 -0.73 26.69 -23.87
C SER A 14 -0.10 25.70 -22.90
N ASN A 15 1.11 25.24 -23.19
CA ASN A 15 1.81 24.39 -22.24
C ASN A 15 2.06 25.17 -20.92
N VAL A 16 1.88 24.50 -19.79
CA VAL A 16 2.08 25.12 -18.45
C VAL A 16 3.57 25.23 -18.11
N TRP A 17 4.41 24.47 -18.81
CA TRP A 17 5.82 24.26 -18.47
C TRP A 17 6.79 25.21 -19.18
N GLY A 18 6.33 25.94 -20.19
CA GLY A 18 7.13 26.82 -21.03
C GLY A 18 8.38 26.12 -21.55
N TYR A 19 9.51 26.77 -21.31
CA TYR A 19 10.84 26.26 -21.62
C TYR A 19 11.63 25.85 -20.36
N ASN A 20 10.98 25.80 -19.20
CA ASN A 20 11.63 25.63 -17.89
C ASN A 20 12.42 24.32 -17.77
N PHE A 21 12.05 23.29 -18.55
CA PHE A 21 12.73 21.99 -18.55
C PHE A 21 13.63 21.78 -19.79
N LEU A 22 13.75 22.75 -20.70
CA LEU A 22 14.60 22.60 -21.87
C LEU A 22 16.09 22.79 -21.57
N SER A 23 16.42 23.65 -20.60
CA SER A 23 17.80 23.89 -20.16
C SER A 23 18.11 22.99 -18.96
N TYR A 24 18.58 21.77 -19.24
CA TYR A 24 19.11 20.89 -18.21
C TYR A 24 20.60 21.16 -18.01
N THR A 25 21.00 21.61 -16.82
CA THR A 25 22.42 21.74 -16.45
C THR A 25 22.78 20.63 -15.46
N SER A 26 23.59 19.66 -15.89
CA SER A 26 23.98 18.48 -15.10
C SER A 26 24.59 18.82 -13.73
N GLN A 27 25.21 19.99 -13.61
CA GLN A 27 25.84 20.49 -12.38
C GLN A 27 24.86 20.74 -11.22
N LEU A 28 23.56 20.93 -11.48
CA LEU A 28 22.53 21.06 -10.45
C LEU A 28 22.03 19.70 -9.92
N THR A 29 22.46 18.60 -10.54
CA THR A 29 21.96 17.24 -10.26
C THR A 29 23.06 16.24 -9.91
N GLU A 30 24.32 16.69 -9.87
CA GLU A 30 25.42 15.84 -9.42
C GLU A 30 25.28 15.62 -7.92
N ILE A 31 24.79 14.43 -7.56
CA ILE A 31 24.80 13.95 -6.17
C ILE A 31 26.26 13.89 -5.74
N THR A 32 26.58 14.66 -4.70
CA THR A 32 27.91 14.71 -4.11
C THR A 32 28.30 13.34 -3.55
N THR A 33 29.61 13.10 -3.41
CA THR A 33 30.10 11.86 -2.77
C THR A 33 29.57 11.72 -1.35
N GLN A 34 29.42 12.82 -0.62
CA GLN A 34 28.86 12.85 0.74
C GLN A 34 27.39 12.41 0.75
N GLU A 35 26.54 12.97 -0.10
CA GLU A 35 25.12 12.60 -0.19
C GLU A 35 24.94 11.11 -0.54
N LYS A 36 25.80 10.56 -1.41
CA LYS A 36 25.77 9.12 -1.73
C LYS A 36 26.08 8.26 -0.50
N LEU A 37 27.11 8.63 0.28
CA LEU A 37 27.47 7.91 1.50
C LEU A 37 26.33 7.93 2.52
N GLU A 38 25.69 9.09 2.71
CA GLU A 38 24.55 9.21 3.62
C GLU A 38 23.37 8.34 3.17
N VAL A 39 23.06 8.35 1.86
CA VAL A 39 22.01 7.49 1.30
C VAL A 39 22.31 6.01 1.52
N ASP A 40 23.55 5.58 1.34
CA ASP A 40 23.95 4.19 1.55
C ASP A 40 23.89 3.79 3.03
N GLU A 41 24.27 4.69 3.96
CA GLU A 41 24.09 4.48 5.41
C GLU A 41 22.60 4.31 5.77
N TYR A 42 21.72 5.15 5.20
CA TYR A 42 20.28 5.01 5.43
C TYR A 42 19.71 3.73 4.83
N LYS A 43 20.20 3.28 3.67
CA LYS A 43 19.79 1.98 3.11
C LYS A 43 20.15 0.85 4.06
N GLU A 44 21.36 0.84 4.60
CA GLU A 44 21.81 -0.18 5.54
C GLU A 44 20.94 -0.17 6.82
N LYS A 45 20.65 1.01 7.38
CA LYS A 45 19.74 1.13 8.54
C LYS A 45 18.36 0.57 8.25
N VAL A 46 17.77 0.89 7.09
CA VAL A 46 16.45 0.36 6.70
C VAL A 46 16.50 -1.16 6.49
N MET A 47 17.55 -1.67 5.87
CA MET A 47 17.76 -3.10 5.70
C MET A 47 17.87 -3.82 7.04
N ASN A 48 18.62 -3.27 7.99
CA ASN A 48 18.74 -3.84 9.34
C ASN A 48 17.39 -3.84 10.07
N MET A 49 16.62 -2.75 10.00
CA MET A 49 15.26 -2.71 10.55
C MET A 49 14.34 -3.77 9.93
N LEU A 50 14.47 -4.03 8.62
CA LEU A 50 13.75 -5.12 7.97
C LEU A 50 14.20 -6.49 8.53
N MET A 51 15.49 -6.74 8.71
CA MET A 51 15.97 -8.04 9.17
C MET A 51 15.70 -8.32 10.67
N GLU A 52 15.77 -7.29 11.51
CA GLU A 52 15.59 -7.42 12.96
C GLU A 52 14.13 -7.67 13.37
N ILE A 53 13.18 -7.07 12.66
CA ILE A 53 11.76 -7.24 12.98
C ILE A 53 11.29 -8.58 12.40
N HIS A 54 10.73 -9.42 13.29
CA HIS A 54 10.16 -10.71 12.92
C HIS A 54 9.08 -10.57 11.83
N ASP A 55 9.12 -11.45 10.82
CA ASP A 55 8.24 -11.37 9.64
C ASP A 55 6.75 -11.37 9.98
N ASN A 56 6.34 -12.10 11.01
CA ASN A 56 4.94 -12.16 11.45
C ASN A 56 4.49 -10.96 12.30
N SER A 57 5.37 -9.98 12.56
CA SER A 57 5.04 -8.81 13.36
C SER A 57 4.21 -7.80 12.58
N THR A 58 3.20 -7.20 13.22
CA THR A 58 2.47 -6.05 12.67
C THR A 58 3.40 -4.88 12.36
N GLN A 59 4.45 -4.69 13.17
CA GLN A 59 5.44 -3.63 12.96
C GLN A 59 6.18 -3.80 11.62
N LYS A 60 6.44 -5.05 11.20
CA LYS A 60 7.07 -5.36 9.91
C LYS A 60 6.19 -4.88 8.75
N LEU A 61 4.89 -5.17 8.82
CA LEU A 61 3.92 -4.74 7.80
C LEU A 61 3.81 -3.22 7.69
N VAL A 62 3.83 -2.52 8.83
CA VAL A 62 3.80 -1.04 8.86
C VAL A 62 5.10 -0.46 8.28
N LEU A 63 6.25 -1.06 8.59
CA LEU A 63 7.53 -0.65 8.02
C LEU A 63 7.54 -0.82 6.50
N ILE A 64 7.10 -1.98 6.00
CA ILE A 64 6.98 -2.25 4.56
C ILE A 64 6.06 -1.22 3.89
N ASP A 65 4.90 -0.93 4.48
CA ASP A 65 3.97 0.07 3.94
C ASP A 65 4.60 1.47 3.87
N THR A 66 5.35 1.83 4.91
CA THR A 66 6.03 3.12 4.97
C THR A 66 7.08 3.24 3.87
N ILE A 67 7.90 2.20 3.69
CA ILE A 67 8.93 2.15 2.64
C ILE A 67 8.30 2.26 1.24
N GLN A 68 7.18 1.56 0.99
CA GLN A 68 6.46 1.64 -0.28
C GLN A 68 5.87 3.03 -0.53
N ARG A 69 5.25 3.65 0.48
CA ARG A 69 4.67 5.00 0.38
C ARG A 69 5.71 6.10 0.20
N LEU A 70 6.92 5.90 0.72
CA LEU A 70 8.05 6.79 0.49
C LEU A 70 8.66 6.67 -0.92
N GLY A 71 8.25 5.66 -1.70
CA GLY A 71 8.75 5.46 -3.07
C GLY A 71 10.18 4.90 -3.14
N VAL A 72 10.71 4.38 -2.02
CA VAL A 72 12.09 3.86 -1.92
C VAL A 72 12.14 2.32 -1.85
N SER A 73 11.00 1.64 -2.00
CA SER A 73 10.90 0.18 -1.92
C SER A 73 11.70 -0.57 -2.99
N TYR A 74 12.06 0.08 -4.09
CA TYR A 74 12.86 -0.53 -5.15
C TYR A 74 14.27 -0.94 -4.69
N HIS A 75 14.76 -0.39 -3.58
CA HIS A 75 16.03 -0.78 -2.97
C HIS A 75 15.96 -2.08 -2.14
N PHE A 76 14.75 -2.51 -1.76
CA PHE A 76 14.53 -3.60 -0.79
C PHE A 76 13.55 -4.65 -1.32
N HIS A 77 13.54 -4.86 -2.64
CA HIS A 77 12.52 -5.68 -3.29
C HIS A 77 12.48 -7.10 -2.73
N ASN A 78 13.64 -7.75 -2.61
CA ASN A 78 13.76 -9.14 -2.18
C ASN A 78 13.37 -9.31 -0.70
N GLU A 79 13.78 -8.38 0.16
CA GLU A 79 13.50 -8.37 1.58
C GLU A 79 12.00 -8.20 1.85
N ILE A 80 11.36 -7.29 1.10
CA ILE A 80 9.92 -7.05 1.17
C ILE A 80 9.14 -8.27 0.67
N GLU A 81 9.52 -8.84 -0.47
CA GLU A 81 8.86 -10.02 -1.05
C GLU A 81 8.93 -11.21 -0.09
N THR A 82 10.13 -11.52 0.42
CA THR A 82 10.35 -12.61 1.38
C THR A 82 9.51 -12.40 2.64
N SER A 83 9.50 -11.18 3.19
CA SER A 83 8.74 -10.88 4.42
C SER A 83 7.23 -11.06 4.22
N ILE A 84 6.70 -10.63 3.08
CA ILE A 84 5.26 -10.76 2.76
C ILE A 84 4.91 -12.25 2.57
N GLN A 85 5.78 -13.01 1.89
CA GLN A 85 5.56 -14.44 1.68
C GLN A 85 5.58 -15.22 3.01
N SER A 86 6.55 -14.97 3.89
CA SER A 86 6.61 -15.55 5.24
C SER A 86 5.33 -15.27 6.03
N ASN A 87 4.88 -14.01 6.04
CA ASN A 87 3.67 -13.61 6.77
C ASN A 87 2.39 -14.24 6.17
N PHE A 88 2.32 -14.36 4.84
CA PHE A 88 1.21 -15.05 4.17
C PHE A 88 1.13 -16.53 4.56
N HIS A 89 2.26 -17.24 4.59
CA HIS A 89 2.29 -18.64 5.02
C HIS A 89 1.89 -18.77 6.49
N ALA A 90 2.39 -17.90 7.38
CA ALA A 90 2.04 -17.93 8.80
C ALA A 90 0.57 -17.62 9.07
N SER A 91 0.01 -16.59 8.41
CA SER A 91 -1.40 -16.21 8.54
C SER A 91 -2.36 -17.25 7.96
N SER A 92 -1.95 -18.01 6.93
CA SER A 92 -2.73 -19.13 6.42
C SER A 92 -2.89 -20.28 7.44
N GLN A 93 -1.98 -20.38 8.42
CA GLN A 93 -2.03 -21.38 9.49
C GLN A 93 -2.71 -20.86 10.77
N GLN A 94 -2.77 -19.54 10.95
CA GLN A 94 -3.46 -18.87 12.05
C GLN A 94 -4.80 -18.32 11.55
N SER A 95 -5.76 -19.21 11.29
CA SER A 95 -7.07 -18.88 10.73
C SER A 95 -7.99 -18.08 11.67
N GLU A 96 -7.58 -17.79 12.90
CA GLU A 96 -8.46 -17.22 13.92
C GLU A 96 -7.65 -16.29 14.85
N ASN A 97 -8.19 -15.10 15.14
CA ASN A 97 -7.64 -14.08 16.07
C ASN A 97 -6.70 -13.02 15.49
N ASN A 98 -7.13 -12.28 14.47
CA ASN A 98 -6.67 -10.89 14.36
C ASN A 98 -7.88 -9.96 14.26
N ASP A 99 -8.42 -9.57 15.41
CA ASP A 99 -9.57 -8.67 15.55
C ASP A 99 -9.25 -7.23 15.09
N ASN A 100 -8.01 -6.97 14.69
CA ASN A 100 -7.58 -5.65 14.24
C ASN A 100 -7.78 -5.49 12.72
N LEU A 101 -8.87 -4.84 12.33
CA LEU A 101 -9.21 -4.54 10.94
C LEU A 101 -8.07 -3.79 10.21
N HIS A 102 -7.34 -2.91 10.89
CA HIS A 102 -6.24 -2.19 10.29
C HIS A 102 -5.12 -3.15 9.85
N VAL A 103 -4.73 -4.07 10.71
CA VAL A 103 -3.66 -5.04 10.41
C VAL A 103 -4.09 -6.00 9.30
N VAL A 104 -5.32 -6.52 9.38
CA VAL A 104 -5.86 -7.44 8.36
C VAL A 104 -5.99 -6.74 7.00
N SER A 105 -6.50 -5.50 6.96
CA SER A 105 -6.61 -4.73 5.72
C SER A 105 -5.25 -4.38 5.12
N LEU A 106 -4.27 -4.05 5.97
CA LEU A 106 -2.91 -3.78 5.56
C LEU A 106 -2.25 -5.01 4.93
N HIS A 107 -2.31 -6.14 5.62
CA HIS A 107 -1.75 -7.39 5.10
C HIS A 107 -2.43 -7.81 3.78
N PHE A 108 -3.77 -7.78 3.72
CA PHE A 108 -4.52 -8.09 2.50
C PHE A 108 -4.03 -7.25 1.30
N ARG A 109 -3.88 -5.94 1.50
CA ARG A 109 -3.41 -5.04 0.46
C ARG A 109 -1.98 -5.36 0.04
N LEU A 110 -1.06 -5.53 0.98
CA LEU A 110 0.35 -5.81 0.68
C LEU A 110 0.52 -7.12 -0.11
N VAL A 111 -0.21 -8.17 0.27
CA VAL A 111 -0.15 -9.46 -0.43
C VAL A 111 -0.74 -9.37 -1.84
N ARG A 112 -1.86 -8.67 -2.00
CA ARG A 112 -2.48 -8.41 -3.32
C ARG A 112 -1.56 -7.59 -4.23
N GLN A 113 -0.82 -6.63 -3.67
CA GLN A 113 0.14 -5.82 -4.42
C GLN A 113 1.31 -6.65 -4.98
N GLN A 114 1.67 -7.76 -4.33
CA GLN A 114 2.67 -8.72 -4.81
C GLN A 114 2.12 -9.74 -5.84
N GLY A 115 0.86 -9.60 -6.26
CA GLY A 115 0.26 -10.47 -7.28
C GLY A 115 -0.38 -11.76 -6.75
N HIS A 116 -0.44 -11.96 -5.44
CA HIS A 116 -1.15 -13.09 -4.86
C HIS A 116 -2.67 -12.88 -4.88
N CYS A 117 -3.40 -13.83 -5.46
CA CYS A 117 -4.86 -13.78 -5.56
C CYS A 117 -5.54 -14.29 -4.27
N ILE A 118 -5.92 -13.37 -3.37
CA ILE A 118 -6.64 -13.69 -2.12
C ILE A 118 -8.11 -13.27 -2.18
N SER A 119 -9.04 -14.17 -1.91
CA SER A 119 -10.47 -13.85 -1.78
C SER A 119 -10.75 -12.92 -0.59
N SER A 120 -11.40 -11.79 -0.82
CA SER A 120 -11.78 -10.85 0.25
C SER A 120 -12.80 -11.44 1.23
N GLY A 121 -13.76 -12.24 0.73
CA GLY A 121 -14.81 -12.83 1.57
C GLY A 121 -14.24 -13.77 2.63
N THR A 122 -13.26 -14.60 2.26
CA THR A 122 -12.60 -15.52 3.20
C THR A 122 -11.66 -14.77 4.15
N TYR A 123 -10.99 -13.74 3.65
CA TYR A 123 -9.96 -13.01 4.38
C TYR A 123 -10.52 -12.06 5.47
N PHE A 124 -11.72 -11.52 5.24
CA PHE A 124 -12.39 -10.60 6.17
C PHE A 124 -13.60 -11.25 6.88
N ASN A 125 -13.77 -12.57 6.77
CA ASN A 125 -14.96 -13.28 7.25
C ASN A 125 -15.31 -12.96 8.72
N ALA A 126 -14.30 -12.91 9.61
CA ALA A 126 -14.48 -12.59 11.02
C ALA A 126 -15.15 -11.21 11.27
N PHE A 127 -14.88 -10.22 10.42
CA PHE A 127 -15.48 -8.88 10.54
C PHE A 127 -16.93 -8.83 10.00
N PHE A 128 -17.25 -9.69 9.04
CA PHE A 128 -18.61 -9.81 8.51
C PHE A 128 -19.55 -10.55 9.47
N VAL A 129 -19.09 -11.62 10.13
CA VAL A 129 -19.90 -12.39 11.10
C VAL A 129 -20.19 -11.57 12.38
N SER A 130 -19.21 -10.80 12.86
CA SER A 130 -19.38 -9.87 13.99
C SER A 130 -20.50 -8.85 13.73
N SER A 131 -20.54 -8.27 12.53
CA SER A 131 -21.54 -7.27 12.14
C SER A 131 -22.96 -7.85 12.05
N ILE A 132 -23.10 -9.10 11.62
CA ILE A 132 -24.39 -9.80 11.55
C ILE A 132 -24.89 -10.14 12.97
N CYS A 133 -24.03 -10.69 13.84
CA CYS A 133 -24.38 -10.99 15.23
C CYS A 133 -24.78 -9.74 16.03
N LEU A 134 -24.12 -8.59 15.81
CA LEU A 134 -24.51 -7.33 16.46
C LEU A 134 -25.92 -6.88 16.05
N SER A 135 -26.29 -7.08 14.78
CA SER A 135 -27.63 -6.74 14.28
C SER A 135 -28.74 -7.64 14.85
N GLU A 136 -28.46 -8.93 15.10
CA GLU A 136 -29.43 -9.86 15.71
C GLU A 136 -29.60 -9.64 17.23
N PHE A 137 -28.54 -9.23 17.93
CA PHE A 137 -28.60 -8.91 19.36
C PHE A 137 -29.38 -7.61 19.66
N ASP A 138 -29.38 -6.63 18.76
CA ASP A 138 -30.15 -5.39 18.92
C ASP A 138 -31.66 -5.56 18.62
N LEU A 139 -32.03 -6.44 17.67
CA LEU A 139 -33.44 -6.74 17.39
C LEU A 139 -34.12 -7.55 18.51
N THR A 140 -33.42 -8.50 19.13
CA THR A 140 -33.99 -9.36 20.18
C THR A 140 -34.15 -8.65 21.52
N ARG A 141 -33.40 -7.56 21.79
CA ARG A 141 -33.56 -6.74 22.99
C ARG A 141 -34.73 -5.76 22.89
N ASN A 142 -35.10 -5.33 21.68
CA ASN A 142 -36.17 -4.36 21.45
C ASN A 142 -37.58 -4.99 21.54
N LEU A 143 -37.74 -6.26 21.12
CA LEU A 143 -39.03 -6.96 21.17
C LEU A 143 -39.44 -7.44 22.57
N ARG A 144 -38.53 -7.42 23.56
CA ARG A 144 -38.84 -7.77 24.96
C ARG A 144 -39.30 -6.58 25.81
N LYS A 145 -39.07 -5.34 25.35
CA LYS A 145 -39.49 -4.09 26.03
C LYS A 145 -40.86 -3.55 25.57
N GLN A 146 -41.55 -4.26 24.67
CA GLN A 146 -42.88 -3.90 24.16
C GLN A 146 -43.97 -4.88 24.60
N ARG A 147 -43.71 -5.66 25.66
CA ARG A 147 -44.67 -6.63 26.23
C ARG A 147 -44.65 -6.62 27.77
N GLU A 148 -44.61 -5.43 28.35
CA GLU A 148 -45.03 -5.09 29.72
C GLU A 148 -45.92 -3.86 29.63
#